data_AF-A0A955J2X9-F1
#
_entry.id   AF-A0A955J2X9-F1
#
_cell.length_a   1.000
_cell.length_b   1.000
_cell.length_c   1.000
_cell.angle_alpha   90.00
_cell.angle_beta   90.00
_cell.angle_gamma   90.00
#
_symmetry.space_group_name_H-M   'P 1'
#
loop_
_entity.id
_entity.type
_entity.pdbx_description
1 polymer ?
#
loop_
_entity_poly.entity_id
_entity_poly.type
_entity_poly.pdbx_seq_one_letter_code
_entity_poly.pdbx_strand_id
1 'polypeptide(L)'
;MAQVGYRGLYNKKATQPYRVSRSKIELFTQCTLCFWLEAIKGIKRPSSPPFRINSAIDELFKKEFDVHRKAKTPHPIMKENKVEAVPFEHEDMDAWRHNFTGVATLHEPSNLAVFGAVDDVWVKDDGELIVVDYKATAKASEVNIDSDWQITYKRQMEVYQWLLRQNGFTVSNTGYFVYTNGRLDLDGFDNRLEFTTKLI
;
A
#
# COMPACT_ATOMS: atom_id res chain seq x y z
N MET A 1 15.93 4.24 9.25
CA MET A 1 16.81 3.13 8.79
C MET A 1 17.57 3.48 7.50
N ALA A 2 18.79 2.96 7.32
CA ALA A 2 19.54 3.11 6.06
C ALA A 2 18.91 2.26 4.94
N GLN A 3 18.96 2.77 3.71
CA GLN A 3 18.38 2.09 2.54
C GLN A 3 19.13 0.77 2.24
N VAL A 4 18.46 -0.38 2.34
CA VAL A 4 19.05 -1.69 2.05
C VAL A 4 19.18 -1.94 0.54
N GLY A 5 20.37 -2.23 0.04
CA GLY A 5 20.60 -2.62 -1.36
C GLY A 5 20.63 -1.47 -2.39
N TYR A 6 21.03 -1.79 -3.62
CA TYR A 6 21.23 -0.82 -4.70
C TYR A 6 20.01 -0.69 -5.62
N ARG A 7 19.92 0.47 -6.30
CA ARG A 7 18.94 0.75 -7.37
C ARG A 7 19.65 0.81 -8.71
N GLY A 8 18.92 0.58 -9.79
CA GLY A 8 19.44 0.63 -11.15
C GLY A 8 19.08 -0.62 -11.93
N LEU A 9 19.95 -0.99 -12.87
CA LEU A 9 19.83 -2.25 -13.60
C LEU A 9 20.41 -3.38 -12.75
N TYR A 10 19.72 -4.52 -12.76
CA TYR A 10 20.19 -5.72 -12.09
C TYR A 10 21.51 -6.17 -12.69
N ASN A 11 22.49 -6.38 -11.81
CA ASN A 11 23.80 -6.89 -12.13
C ASN A 11 24.04 -8.18 -11.35
N LYS A 12 24.12 -9.31 -12.06
CA LYS A 12 24.38 -10.63 -11.48
C LYS A 12 25.75 -10.74 -10.78
N LYS A 13 26.69 -9.83 -11.06
CA LYS A 13 28.01 -9.79 -10.42
C LYS A 13 28.03 -8.89 -9.18
N ALA A 14 26.95 -8.15 -8.90
CA ALA A 14 26.88 -7.33 -7.71
C ALA A 14 26.72 -8.20 -6.46
N THR A 15 27.52 -7.92 -5.44
CA THR A 15 27.41 -8.56 -4.13
C THR A 15 26.32 -7.92 -3.27
N GLN A 16 26.08 -6.62 -3.46
CA GLN A 16 25.01 -5.88 -2.77
C GLN A 16 23.62 -6.37 -3.23
N PRO A 17 22.62 -6.39 -2.33
CA PRO A 17 21.27 -6.79 -2.69
C PRO A 17 20.65 -5.88 -3.75
N TYR A 18 19.94 -6.47 -4.72
CA TYR A 18 19.19 -5.70 -5.71
C TYR A 18 17.82 -5.28 -5.16
N ARG A 19 17.50 -3.98 -5.22
CA ARG A 19 16.21 -3.48 -4.72
C ARG A 19 15.06 -3.78 -5.68
N VAL A 20 14.04 -4.45 -5.16
CA VAL A 20 12.81 -4.80 -5.88
C VAL A 20 11.62 -4.26 -5.11
N SER A 21 10.84 -3.38 -5.74
CA SER A 21 9.61 -2.86 -5.15
C SER A 21 8.46 -3.87 -5.29
N ARG A 22 7.43 -3.74 -4.44
CA ARG A 22 6.13 -4.40 -4.63
C ARG A 22 5.59 -4.26 -6.06
N SER A 23 5.69 -3.06 -6.66
CA SER A 23 5.26 -2.83 -8.05
C SER A 23 6.10 -3.56 -9.10
N LYS A 24 7.40 -3.77 -8.86
CA LYS A 24 8.24 -4.58 -9.74
C LYS A 24 7.92 -6.08 -9.62
N ILE A 25 7.54 -6.55 -8.44
CA ILE A 25 7.03 -7.93 -8.26
C ILE A 25 5.74 -8.11 -9.07
N GLU A 26 4.80 -7.17 -8.95
CA GLU A 26 3.57 -7.20 -9.74
C GLU A 26 3.85 -7.15 -11.26
N LEU A 27 4.81 -6.33 -11.70
CA LEU A 27 5.24 -6.31 -13.11
C LEU A 27 5.72 -7.69 -13.58
N PHE A 28 6.50 -8.40 -12.76
CA PHE A 28 6.95 -9.76 -13.08
C PHE A 28 5.78 -10.73 -13.21
N THR A 29 4.82 -10.67 -12.28
CA THR A 29 3.62 -11.51 -12.30
C THR A 29 2.75 -11.24 -13.53
N GLN A 30 2.66 -9.99 -13.99
CA GLN A 30 1.92 -9.63 -15.21
C GLN A 30 2.65 -10.01 -16.49
N CYS A 31 3.97 -9.85 -16.53
CA CYS A 31 4.78 -10.02 -17.74
C CYS A 31 6.27 -10.15 -17.38
N THR A 32 6.76 -11.37 -17.37
CA THR A 32 8.17 -11.68 -17.08
C THR A 32 9.14 -11.01 -18.05
N LEU A 33 8.79 -10.93 -19.34
CA LEU A 33 9.58 -10.21 -20.36
C LEU A 33 9.66 -8.70 -20.05
N CYS A 34 8.54 -8.09 -19.61
CA CYS A 34 8.49 -6.67 -19.29
C CYS A 34 9.34 -6.35 -18.07
N PHE A 35 9.29 -7.22 -17.04
CA PHE A 35 10.19 -7.14 -15.90
C PHE A 35 11.66 -7.25 -16.34
N TRP A 36 12.00 -8.21 -17.20
CA TRP A 36 13.36 -8.37 -17.71
C TRP A 36 13.84 -7.14 -18.50
N LEU A 37 13.00 -6.61 -19.39
CA LEU A 37 13.31 -5.40 -20.15
C LEU A 37 13.60 -4.21 -19.22
N GLU A 38 12.79 -4.03 -18.18
CA GLU A 38 13.01 -2.95 -17.22
C GLU A 38 14.24 -3.19 -16.34
N ALA A 39 14.34 -4.35 -15.71
CA ALA A 39 15.36 -4.66 -14.71
C ALA A 39 16.74 -4.87 -15.34
N ILE A 40 16.83 -5.40 -16.55
CA ILE A 40 18.10 -5.77 -17.20
C ILE A 40 18.48 -4.80 -18.31
N LYS A 41 17.51 -4.35 -19.11
CA LYS A 41 17.75 -3.47 -20.27
C LYS A 41 17.45 -2.00 -20.01
N GLY A 42 16.80 -1.67 -18.89
CA GLY A 42 16.39 -0.30 -18.58
C GLY A 42 15.24 0.22 -19.44
N ILE A 43 14.57 -0.66 -20.18
CA ILE A 43 13.45 -0.31 -21.05
C ILE A 43 12.17 -0.44 -20.25
N LYS A 44 11.59 0.69 -19.85
CA LYS A 44 10.38 0.76 -19.03
C LYS A 44 9.13 0.76 -19.89
N ARG A 45 8.01 0.29 -19.32
CA ARG A 45 6.68 0.55 -19.91
C ARG A 45 6.41 2.07 -19.94
N PRO A 46 5.68 2.58 -20.95
CA PRO A 46 5.18 3.94 -20.94
C PRO A 46 4.39 4.22 -19.65
N SER A 47 4.61 5.40 -19.05
CA SER A 47 3.85 5.83 -17.87
C SER A 47 2.43 6.22 -18.25
N SER A 48 1.46 5.91 -17.40
CA SER A 48 0.11 6.49 -17.47
C SER A 48 0.07 7.91 -16.90
N PRO A 49 -0.94 8.73 -17.24
CA PRO A 49 -1.21 9.97 -16.53
C PRO A 49 -1.38 9.72 -15.01
N PRO A 50 -1.01 10.68 -14.16
CA PRO A 50 -1.12 10.54 -12.71
C PRO A 50 -2.57 10.69 -12.23
N PHE A 51 -2.97 9.88 -11.25
CA PHE A 51 -4.28 9.95 -10.58
C PHE A 51 -4.26 10.96 -9.41
N ARG A 52 -4.13 12.26 -9.72
CA ARG A 52 -3.90 13.31 -8.71
C ARG A 52 -5.03 13.46 -7.68
N ILE A 53 -6.29 13.27 -8.08
CA ILE A 53 -7.43 13.31 -7.14
C ILE A 53 -7.33 12.15 -6.16
N ASN A 54 -7.09 10.94 -6.64
CA ASN A 54 -6.94 9.74 -5.80
C ASN A 54 -5.78 9.91 -4.81
N SER A 55 -4.64 10.46 -5.26
CA SER A 55 -3.53 10.79 -4.37
C SER A 55 -3.88 11.86 -3.33
N ALA A 56 -4.68 12.86 -3.68
CA ALA A 56 -5.11 13.88 -2.72
C ALA A 56 -6.01 13.28 -1.63
N ILE A 57 -6.92 12.38 -1.99
CA ILE A 57 -7.79 11.66 -1.03
C ILE A 57 -6.93 10.77 -0.12
N ASP A 58 -5.99 10.02 -0.68
CA ASP A 58 -5.05 9.19 0.07
C ASP A 58 -4.27 10.01 1.13
N GLU A 59 -3.73 11.17 0.75
CA GLU A 59 -3.06 12.09 1.67
C GLU A 59 -3.99 12.66 2.76
N LEU A 60 -5.26 12.90 2.43
CA LEU A 60 -6.26 13.35 3.40
C LEU A 60 -6.61 12.24 4.39
N PHE A 61 -6.77 11.00 3.94
CA PHE A 61 -6.95 9.86 4.83
C PHE A 61 -5.75 9.70 5.77
N LYS A 62 -4.52 9.79 5.27
CA LYS A 62 -3.32 9.70 6.12
C LYS A 62 -3.37 10.72 7.26
N LYS A 63 -3.69 11.98 6.96
CA LYS A 63 -3.86 13.06 7.96
C LYS A 63 -4.99 12.81 8.94
N GLU A 64 -6.14 12.34 8.46
CA GLU A 64 -7.30 12.00 9.28
C GLU A 64 -6.96 10.88 10.28
N PHE A 65 -6.35 9.79 9.79
CA PHE A 65 -5.90 8.69 10.64
C PHE A 65 -4.74 9.09 11.58
N ASP A 66 -3.90 10.07 11.22
CA ASP A 66 -2.85 10.62 12.11
C ASP A 66 -3.42 11.30 13.36
N VAL A 67 -4.59 11.94 13.26
CA VAL A 67 -5.28 12.50 14.44
C VAL A 67 -5.63 11.38 15.41
N HIS A 68 -6.19 10.28 14.90
CA HIS A 68 -6.57 9.11 15.68
C HIS A 68 -5.37 8.35 16.25
N ARG A 69 -4.28 8.22 15.49
CA ARG A 69 -3.01 7.61 15.92
C ARG A 69 -2.44 8.32 17.13
N LYS A 70 -2.30 9.65 17.06
CA LYS A 70 -1.77 10.47 18.17
C LYS A 70 -2.67 10.43 19.40
N ALA A 71 -3.98 10.41 19.19
CA ALA A 71 -4.95 10.32 20.28
C ALA A 71 -5.12 8.90 20.85
N LYS A 72 -4.52 7.87 20.21
CA LYS A 72 -4.74 6.45 20.52
C LYS A 72 -6.22 6.08 20.56
N THR A 73 -6.97 6.57 19.57
CA THR A 73 -8.40 6.31 19.45
C THR A 73 -8.72 5.56 18.15
N PRO A 74 -9.77 4.73 18.14
CA PRO A 74 -10.24 4.12 16.91
C PRO A 74 -10.90 5.16 16.00
N HIS A 75 -10.64 5.06 14.70
CA HIS A 75 -11.32 5.82 13.67
C HIS A 75 -12.82 5.44 13.60
N PRO A 76 -13.76 6.36 13.27
CA PRO A 76 -15.18 6.04 13.13
C PRO A 76 -15.47 4.79 12.27
N ILE A 77 -14.79 4.67 11.12
CA ILE A 77 -14.92 3.51 10.22
C ILE A 77 -14.61 2.16 10.91
N MET A 78 -13.68 2.14 11.87
CA MET A 78 -13.37 0.92 12.63
C MET A 78 -14.54 0.56 13.55
N LYS A 79 -15.11 1.55 14.26
CA LYS A 79 -16.25 1.34 15.16
C LYS A 79 -17.48 0.85 14.42
N GLU A 80 -17.80 1.49 13.30
CA GLU A 80 -18.93 1.11 12.43
C GLU A 80 -18.84 -0.34 11.96
N ASN A 81 -17.62 -0.81 11.68
CA ASN A 81 -17.33 -2.16 11.21
C ASN A 81 -16.91 -3.13 12.32
N LYS A 82 -17.00 -2.72 13.60
CA LYS A 82 -16.63 -3.53 14.78
C LYS A 82 -15.19 -4.07 14.73
N VAL A 83 -14.27 -3.28 14.19
CA VAL A 83 -12.84 -3.57 14.21
C VAL A 83 -12.24 -3.01 15.49
N GLU A 84 -11.81 -3.89 16.38
CA GLU A 84 -11.15 -3.55 17.65
C GLU A 84 -9.67 -3.28 17.42
N ALA A 85 -9.37 -2.09 16.87
CA ALA A 85 -8.01 -1.65 16.61
C ALA A 85 -7.90 -0.12 16.69
N VAL A 86 -6.67 0.37 16.83
CA VAL A 86 -6.33 1.79 16.65
C VAL A 86 -5.22 1.92 15.61
N PRO A 87 -5.05 3.08 14.96
CA PRO A 87 -3.95 3.25 14.03
C PRO A 87 -2.60 3.14 14.76
N PHE A 88 -1.68 2.34 14.22
CA PHE A 88 -0.44 1.96 14.88
C PHE A 88 0.55 3.12 14.97
N GLU A 89 1.06 3.39 16.16
CA GLU A 89 2.10 4.38 16.42
C GLU A 89 3.46 3.70 16.40
N HIS A 90 4.34 4.12 15.49
CA HIS A 90 5.69 3.57 15.33
C HIS A 90 6.65 4.65 14.83
N GLU A 91 7.90 4.64 15.31
CA GLU A 91 8.91 5.65 14.95
C GLU A 91 9.22 5.69 13.45
N ASP A 92 9.16 4.54 12.78
CA ASP A 92 9.39 4.43 11.33
C ASP A 92 8.12 4.64 10.47
N MET A 93 6.96 4.99 11.05
CA MET A 93 5.70 5.08 10.28
C MET A 93 5.80 6.02 9.08
N ASP A 94 6.44 7.18 9.24
CA ASP A 94 6.68 8.13 8.14
C ASP A 94 7.57 7.53 7.05
N ALA A 95 8.60 6.77 7.44
CA ALA A 95 9.48 6.08 6.50
C ALA A 95 8.77 4.94 5.76
N TRP A 96 7.89 4.21 6.47
CA TRP A 96 7.08 3.13 5.91
C TRP A 96 6.05 3.62 4.89
N ARG A 97 5.54 4.85 5.05
CA ARG A 97 4.64 5.52 4.10
C ARG A 97 5.36 6.20 2.95
N HIS A 98 6.65 6.53 3.11
CA HIS A 98 7.40 7.24 2.09
C HIS A 98 7.75 6.34 0.89
N ASN A 99 7.29 6.75 -0.29
CA ASN A 99 7.62 6.10 -1.55
C ASN A 99 9.14 5.98 -1.72
N PHE A 100 9.61 4.82 -2.20
CA PHE A 100 11.03 4.48 -2.37
C PHE A 100 11.83 4.09 -1.10
N THR A 101 11.35 4.43 0.09
CA THR A 101 11.88 3.91 1.36
C THR A 101 11.08 2.69 1.75
N GLY A 102 9.86 2.91 2.25
CA GLY A 102 8.89 1.88 2.61
C GLY A 102 9.36 0.97 3.75
N VAL A 103 8.50 0.02 4.10
CA VAL A 103 8.93 -1.19 4.83
C VAL A 103 9.84 -1.97 3.88
N ALA A 104 10.99 -2.41 4.37
CA ALA A 104 11.97 -3.12 3.56
C ALA A 104 12.58 -4.29 4.33
N THR A 105 12.95 -5.34 3.62
CA THR A 105 13.67 -6.49 4.15
C THR A 105 14.59 -7.11 3.09
N LEU A 106 15.60 -7.84 3.53
CA LEU A 106 16.49 -8.62 2.67
C LEU A 106 15.99 -10.06 2.59
N HIS A 107 15.63 -10.51 1.38
CA HIS A 107 15.39 -11.91 1.12
C HIS A 107 16.72 -12.62 0.79
N GLU A 108 17.40 -13.07 1.84
CA GLU A 108 18.74 -13.70 1.80
C GLU A 108 18.91 -14.74 0.69
N PRO A 109 17.98 -15.70 0.48
CA PRO A 109 18.16 -16.75 -0.54
C PRO A 109 18.30 -16.21 -1.96
N SER A 110 17.71 -15.05 -2.24
CA SER A 110 17.72 -14.42 -3.57
C SER A 110 18.64 -13.20 -3.68
N ASN A 111 19.21 -12.75 -2.56
CA ASN A 111 19.92 -11.47 -2.46
C ASN A 111 19.11 -10.27 -3.01
N LEU A 112 17.80 -10.25 -2.74
CA LEU A 112 16.89 -9.18 -3.13
C LEU A 112 16.48 -8.37 -1.91
N ALA A 113 16.61 -7.05 -1.99
CA ALA A 113 16.05 -6.14 -1.01
C ALA A 113 14.62 -5.77 -1.45
N VAL A 114 13.63 -6.43 -0.86
CA VAL A 114 12.21 -6.21 -1.17
C VAL A 114 11.69 -5.06 -0.33
N PHE A 115 10.91 -4.17 -0.93
CA PHE A 115 10.33 -3.04 -0.21
C PHE A 115 8.97 -2.59 -0.77
N GLY A 116 8.20 -1.91 0.07
CA GLY A 116 6.88 -1.39 -0.26
C GLY A 116 6.47 -0.28 0.69
N ALA A 117 5.78 0.74 0.16
CA ALA A 117 5.20 1.80 0.98
C ALA A 117 3.76 1.43 1.33
N VAL A 118 3.45 1.35 2.62
CA VAL A 118 2.09 1.12 3.14
C VAL A 118 1.34 2.45 3.20
N ASP A 119 0.02 2.42 3.09
CA ASP A 119 -0.78 3.61 3.40
C ASP A 119 -0.98 3.73 4.90
N ASP A 120 -1.36 2.63 5.55
CA ASP A 120 -1.51 2.59 6.99
C ASP A 120 -1.33 1.19 7.59
N VAL A 121 -1.14 1.17 8.91
CA VAL A 121 -1.09 -0.02 9.74
C VAL A 121 -1.92 0.25 10.98
N TRP A 122 -2.79 -0.68 11.35
CA TRP A 122 -3.54 -0.65 12.61
C TRP A 122 -2.98 -1.70 13.57
N VAL A 123 -3.29 -1.55 14.85
CA VAL A 123 -2.86 -2.46 15.91
C VAL A 123 -4.05 -2.80 16.79
N LYS A 124 -4.23 -4.09 17.09
CA LYS A 124 -5.20 -4.58 18.08
C LYS A 124 -4.62 -4.49 19.50
N ASP A 125 -5.46 -4.71 20.50
CA ASP A 125 -5.06 -4.69 21.92
C ASP A 125 -4.00 -5.77 22.27
N ASP A 126 -3.96 -6.87 21.51
CA ASP A 126 -2.96 -7.94 21.65
C ASP A 126 -1.61 -7.64 20.96
N GLY A 127 -1.49 -6.49 20.29
CA GLY A 127 -0.31 -6.06 19.56
C GLY A 127 -0.19 -6.64 18.14
N GLU A 128 -1.13 -7.45 17.67
CA GLU A 128 -1.14 -7.91 16.27
C GLU A 128 -1.48 -6.76 15.32
N LEU A 129 -0.64 -6.61 14.28
CA LEU A 129 -0.76 -5.56 13.28
C LEU A 129 -1.70 -5.95 12.14
N ILE A 130 -2.43 -4.98 11.63
CA ILE A 130 -3.32 -5.11 10.47
C ILE A 130 -2.84 -4.15 9.40
N VAL A 131 -2.55 -4.66 8.21
CA VAL A 131 -2.16 -3.83 7.06
C VAL A 131 -3.41 -3.23 6.42
N VAL A 132 -3.32 -1.96 6.07
CA VAL A 132 -4.42 -1.18 5.50
C VAL A 132 -3.95 -0.41 4.28
N ASP A 133 -4.78 -0.40 3.25
CA ASP A 133 -4.48 0.28 1.98
C ASP A 133 -5.67 1.16 1.59
N TYR A 134 -5.38 2.39 1.15
CA TYR A 134 -6.39 3.37 0.83
C TYR A 134 -6.66 3.36 -0.68
N LYS A 135 -7.94 3.17 -1.05
CA LYS A 135 -8.36 3.14 -2.45
C LYS A 135 -9.39 4.23 -2.70
N ALA A 136 -9.28 4.88 -3.85
CA ALA A 136 -10.24 5.86 -4.32
C ALA A 136 -10.64 5.52 -5.76
N THR A 137 -11.92 5.68 -6.08
CA THR A 137 -12.45 5.58 -7.44
C THR A 137 -13.73 6.42 -7.57
N ALA A 138 -14.33 6.46 -8.75
CA ALA A 138 -15.67 7.01 -8.96
C ALA A 138 -16.42 6.11 -9.96
N LYS A 139 -17.44 5.39 -9.49
CA LYS A 139 -18.28 4.52 -10.31
C LYS A 139 -19.69 4.45 -9.75
N ALA A 140 -20.66 4.16 -10.61
CA ALA A 140 -22.08 4.11 -10.24
C ALA A 140 -22.42 2.92 -9.30
N SER A 141 -21.64 1.83 -9.36
CA SER A 141 -21.84 0.66 -8.49
C SER A 141 -21.06 0.77 -7.18
N GLU A 142 -21.44 -0.03 -6.19
CA GLU A 142 -20.68 -0.11 -4.95
C GLU A 142 -19.26 -0.63 -5.18
N VAL A 143 -18.32 -0.13 -4.38
CA VAL A 143 -16.92 -0.62 -4.38
C VAL A 143 -16.84 -2.01 -3.74
N ASN A 144 -16.00 -2.85 -4.34
CA ASN A 144 -15.65 -4.21 -3.89
C ASN A 144 -14.21 -4.53 -4.34
N ILE A 145 -13.76 -5.77 -4.13
CA ILE A 145 -12.41 -6.23 -4.45
C ILE A 145 -12.42 -7.52 -5.32
N ASP A 146 -13.49 -7.70 -6.09
CA ASP A 146 -13.82 -8.98 -6.74
C ASP A 146 -13.52 -9.04 -8.25
N SER A 147 -13.20 -7.91 -8.88
CA SER A 147 -12.84 -7.88 -10.31
C SER A 147 -11.45 -8.51 -10.53
N ASP A 148 -11.24 -9.17 -11.68
CA ASP A 148 -9.99 -9.87 -11.99
C ASP A 148 -8.73 -9.02 -11.80
N TRP A 149 -8.77 -7.76 -12.23
CA TRP A 149 -7.63 -6.83 -12.11
C TRP A 149 -7.35 -6.40 -10.67
N GLN A 150 -8.30 -6.55 -9.74
CA GLN A 150 -8.15 -6.22 -8.32
C GLN A 150 -7.34 -7.28 -7.56
N ILE A 151 -6.98 -8.40 -8.20
CA ILE A 151 -5.97 -9.33 -7.67
C ILE A 151 -4.65 -8.62 -7.35
N THR A 152 -4.33 -7.56 -8.10
CA THR A 152 -3.14 -6.74 -7.89
C THR A 152 -3.17 -5.99 -6.55
N TYR A 153 -4.35 -5.61 -6.08
CA TYR A 153 -4.54 -5.00 -4.75
C TYR A 153 -4.37 -6.02 -3.63
N LYS A 154 -4.87 -7.24 -3.83
CA LYS A 154 -4.69 -8.35 -2.87
C LYS A 154 -3.20 -8.71 -2.72
N ARG A 155 -2.48 -8.87 -3.82
CA ARG A 155 -1.02 -9.11 -3.78
C ARG A 155 -0.24 -7.96 -3.16
N GLN A 156 -0.67 -6.72 -3.38
CA GLN A 156 -0.09 -5.56 -2.70
C GLN A 156 -0.20 -5.71 -1.17
N MET A 157 -1.40 -6.03 -0.67
CA MET A 157 -1.66 -6.29 0.75
C MET A 157 -0.76 -7.43 1.29
N GLU A 158 -0.70 -8.55 0.58
CA GLU A 158 0.11 -9.71 0.96
C GLU A 158 1.61 -9.40 1.06
N VAL A 159 2.15 -8.63 0.11
CA VAL A 159 3.57 -8.21 0.15
C VAL A 159 3.85 -7.35 1.38
N TYR A 160 2.93 -6.46 1.75
CA TYR A 160 3.10 -5.59 2.92
C TYR A 160 2.99 -6.38 4.23
N GLN A 161 2.04 -7.32 4.33
CA GLN A 161 1.98 -8.24 5.46
C GLN A 161 3.26 -9.06 5.58
N TRP A 162 3.76 -9.61 4.45
CA TRP A 162 5.01 -10.36 4.43
C TRP A 162 6.19 -9.50 4.89
N LEU A 163 6.31 -8.26 4.42
CA LEU A 163 7.38 -7.34 4.82
C LEU A 163 7.39 -7.07 6.34
N LEU A 164 6.23 -6.78 6.92
CA LEU A 164 6.12 -6.57 8.37
C LEU A 164 6.43 -7.85 9.16
N ARG A 165 6.00 -9.03 8.69
CA ARG A 165 6.36 -10.32 9.29
C ARG A 165 7.87 -10.59 9.25
N GLN A 166 8.53 -10.26 8.14
CA GLN A 166 9.98 -10.38 8.03
C GLN A 166 10.72 -9.43 8.99
N ASN A 167 10.07 -8.33 9.39
CA ASN A 167 10.60 -7.39 10.37
C ASN A 167 10.21 -7.72 11.82
N GLY A 168 9.72 -8.94 12.07
CA GLY A 168 9.49 -9.47 13.42
C GLY A 168 8.13 -9.13 14.03
N PHE A 169 7.24 -8.48 13.29
CA PHE A 169 5.90 -8.17 13.79
C PHE A 169 4.96 -9.38 13.67
N THR A 170 4.08 -9.55 14.66
CA THR A 170 2.89 -10.39 14.53
C THR A 170 1.88 -9.65 13.67
N VAL A 171 1.50 -10.22 12.52
CA VAL A 171 0.63 -9.56 11.54
C VAL A 171 -0.56 -10.44 11.23
N SER A 172 -1.75 -9.86 11.35
CA SER A 172 -3.02 -10.50 11.07
C SER A 172 -3.08 -11.05 9.65
N ASN A 173 -3.78 -12.16 9.47
CA ASN A 173 -4.09 -12.68 8.15
C ASN A 173 -5.12 -11.82 7.43
N THR A 174 -5.89 -11.01 8.18
CA THR A 174 -6.84 -10.04 7.63
C THR A 174 -6.13 -8.71 7.40
N GLY A 175 -6.36 -8.10 6.25
CA GLY A 175 -6.05 -6.70 5.96
C GLY A 175 -7.33 -6.01 5.47
N TYR A 176 -7.34 -4.68 5.49
CA TYR A 176 -8.51 -3.91 5.07
C TYR A 176 -8.21 -2.90 3.98
N PHE A 177 -9.18 -2.70 3.10
CA PHE A 177 -9.19 -1.55 2.19
C PHE A 177 -10.14 -0.49 2.73
N VAL A 178 -9.62 0.71 3.00
CA VAL A 178 -10.46 1.90 3.17
C VAL A 178 -10.74 2.42 1.76
N TYR A 179 -11.89 2.03 1.21
CA TYR A 179 -12.20 2.26 -0.20
C TYR A 179 -13.28 3.33 -0.32
N THR A 180 -12.89 4.49 -0.83
CA THR A 180 -13.79 5.60 -1.12
C THR A 180 -14.26 5.61 -2.59
N ASN A 181 -15.54 5.88 -2.79
CA ASN A 181 -16.19 5.97 -4.10
C ASN A 181 -16.82 7.35 -4.28
N GLY A 182 -16.42 8.06 -5.33
CA GLY A 182 -17.02 9.32 -5.73
C GLY A 182 -18.47 9.12 -6.13
N ARG A 183 -19.34 9.93 -5.56
CA ARG A 183 -20.79 9.94 -5.82
C ARG A 183 -21.06 10.56 -7.19
N LEU A 184 -21.74 9.78 -8.04
CA LEU A 184 -22.19 10.19 -9.37
C LEU A 184 -23.70 10.45 -9.43
N ASP A 185 -24.38 10.30 -8.30
CA ASP A 185 -25.83 10.41 -8.13
C ASP A 185 -26.29 11.83 -7.73
N LEU A 186 -25.40 12.81 -7.79
CA LEU A 186 -25.70 14.22 -7.49
C LEU A 186 -26.15 14.96 -8.76
N ASP A 187 -26.97 15.99 -8.58
CA ASP A 187 -27.55 16.79 -9.68
C ASP A 187 -26.51 17.62 -10.45
N GLY A 188 -25.35 17.90 -9.85
CA GLY A 188 -24.34 18.78 -10.42
C GLY A 188 -22.98 18.69 -9.73
N PHE A 189 -21.98 19.36 -10.30
CA PHE A 189 -20.61 19.37 -9.76
C PHE A 189 -20.40 20.42 -8.66
N ASP A 190 -20.88 21.65 -8.83
CA ASP A 190 -20.85 22.72 -7.81
C ASP A 190 -19.50 22.91 -7.07
N ASN A 191 -18.39 22.66 -7.77
CA ASN A 191 -17.02 22.63 -7.20
C ASN A 191 -16.88 21.70 -5.98
N ARG A 192 -17.68 20.65 -5.90
CA ARG A 192 -17.75 19.69 -4.81
C ARG A 192 -17.78 18.28 -5.37
N LEU A 193 -16.96 17.41 -4.79
CA LEU A 193 -17.06 15.97 -5.01
C LEU A 193 -17.39 15.33 -3.67
N GLU A 194 -18.49 14.58 -3.62
CA GLU A 194 -18.88 13.81 -2.45
C GLU A 194 -18.48 12.36 -2.61
N PHE A 195 -18.25 11.68 -1.48
CA PHE A 195 -17.78 10.30 -1.47
C PHE A 195 -18.57 9.46 -0.48
N THR A 196 -18.69 8.17 -0.79
CA THR A 196 -19.05 7.13 0.18
C THR A 196 -17.85 6.22 0.41
N THR A 197 -17.51 5.97 1.67
CA THR A 197 -16.35 5.13 2.03
C THR A 197 -16.84 3.84 2.66
N LYS A 198 -16.26 2.72 2.21
CA LYS A 198 -16.48 1.39 2.80
C LYS A 198 -15.17 0.82 3.32
N LEU A 199 -15.29 0.00 4.36
CA LEU A 199 -14.24 -0.92 4.76
C LEU A 199 -14.51 -2.26 4.08
N ILE A 200 -13.55 -2.76 3.32
CA ILE A 200 -13.61 -4.04 2.61
C ILE A 200 -12.51 -4.95 3.14
#